data_AF-A0A7S2HL54-F1
#
_entry.id   AF-A0A7S2HL54-F1
#
_cell.length_a   1.000
_cell.length_b   1.000
_cell.length_c   1.000
_cell.angle_alpha   90.00
_cell.angle_beta   90.00
_cell.angle_gamma   90.00
#
_symmetry.space_group_name_H-M   'P 1'
#
loop_
_entity.id
_entity.type
_entity.pdbx_description
1 polymer ?
#
loop_
_entity_poly.entity_id
_entity_poly.type
_entity_poly.pdbx_seq_one_letter_code
_entity_poly.pdbx_strand_id
1 'polypeptide(L)'
;AMTNYNDWDRKASELCKATDEEEEKAKAENDQALGLGDGPQGPPVARAREQRQQMDGHSDGRRQFIAAQEAKELVITHAEGAQDPIVIDAEQAREKAVRLRGCQDATYEFPAGLVVLKLFLERCRNVTVRLGCTVKTSFLECNHCSDIEVRAEQPLATVQVDECAEGAVRIAYAEPENVGTIYHQNCPVLEVVVPGCQPQLVGRRGGPQLVTSFSAGGEAATEEVVRGEKEFPVQLGQTRGGMVEPEVEKPPSSEEARARAEERRSEGNDAFKASDFLQAAVYYTEAISICEDLNLAWANRAACFLKTGQPEKALADATRCTELAPEYAKGWFRKGMALHALERFGAAIPAFCEAERLEPKNPQIPDAIKMAQMMCRTKGPGESPA
;
A
#
# COMPACT_ATOMS: atom_id res chain seq x y z
N ALA A 1 -74.48 -10.42 -31.20
CA ALA A 1 -74.35 -9.57 -30.01
C ALA A 1 -72.92 -9.05 -29.97
N MET A 2 -72.71 -7.78 -30.31
CA MET A 2 -71.37 -7.16 -30.23
C MET A 2 -70.97 -7.08 -28.76
N THR A 3 -69.87 -7.74 -28.42
CA THR A 3 -69.33 -7.82 -27.06
C THR A 3 -68.92 -6.44 -26.57
N ASN A 4 -69.33 -6.14 -25.35
CA ASN A 4 -69.35 -4.82 -24.73
C ASN A 4 -67.94 -4.39 -24.23
N TYR A 5 -66.96 -4.33 -25.13
CA TYR A 5 -65.55 -4.05 -24.80
C TYR A 5 -65.35 -2.61 -24.29
N ASN A 6 -66.12 -1.65 -24.81
CA ASN A 6 -66.05 -0.24 -24.41
C ASN A 6 -66.51 0.04 -22.98
N ASP A 7 -67.43 -0.77 -22.43
CA ASP A 7 -67.90 -0.58 -21.05
C ASP A 7 -66.87 -1.02 -20.00
N TRP A 8 -66.02 -2.01 -20.34
CA TRP A 8 -64.95 -2.46 -19.45
C TRP A 8 -63.79 -1.46 -19.41
N ASP A 9 -63.39 -0.91 -20.55
CA ASP A 9 -62.34 0.13 -20.61
C ASP A 9 -62.78 1.42 -19.91
N ARG A 10 -64.06 1.82 -20.07
CA ARG A 10 -64.60 2.96 -19.33
C ARG A 10 -64.57 2.71 -17.82
N LYS A 11 -65.02 1.54 -17.38
CA LYS A 11 -65.05 1.19 -15.95
C LYS A 11 -63.64 1.08 -15.36
N ALA A 12 -62.67 0.58 -16.11
CA ALA A 12 -61.27 0.55 -15.70
C ALA A 12 -60.69 1.96 -15.60
N SER A 13 -60.98 2.85 -16.55
CA SER A 13 -60.54 4.25 -16.51
C SER A 13 -61.18 5.02 -15.35
N GLU A 14 -62.46 4.79 -15.07
CA GLU A 14 -63.16 5.37 -13.92
C GLU A 14 -62.58 4.87 -12.58
N LEU A 15 -62.24 3.58 -12.49
CA LEU A 15 -61.59 3.02 -11.30
C LEU A 15 -60.19 3.60 -11.08
N CYS A 16 -59.35 3.71 -12.12
CA CYS A 16 -58.04 4.33 -12.01
C CYS A 16 -58.14 5.79 -11.55
N LYS A 17 -59.05 6.57 -12.13
CA LYS A 17 -59.26 7.96 -11.70
C LYS A 17 -59.71 8.05 -10.24
N ALA A 18 -60.62 7.17 -9.82
CA ALA A 18 -61.07 7.13 -8.43
C ALA A 18 -59.93 6.76 -7.48
N THR A 19 -59.05 5.84 -7.86
CA THR A 19 -57.86 5.47 -7.07
C THR A 19 -56.85 6.62 -7.01
N ASP A 20 -56.59 7.30 -8.13
CA ASP A 20 -55.69 8.45 -8.19
C ASP A 20 -56.21 9.61 -7.32
N GLU A 21 -57.52 9.88 -7.36
CA GLU A 21 -58.17 10.90 -6.52
C GLU A 21 -58.13 10.53 -5.02
N GLU A 22 -58.27 9.25 -4.69
CA GLU A 22 -58.19 8.76 -3.31
C GLU A 22 -56.74 8.83 -2.78
N GLU A 23 -55.74 8.51 -3.61
CA GLU A 23 -54.32 8.68 -3.29
C GLU A 23 -53.93 10.16 -3.12
N GLU A 24 -54.40 11.05 -4.00
CA GLU A 24 -54.16 12.49 -3.88
C GLU A 24 -54.79 13.05 -2.61
N LYS A 25 -55.99 12.60 -2.26
CA LYS A 25 -56.68 13.03 -1.04
C LYS A 25 -55.99 12.50 0.21
N ALA A 26 -55.60 11.23 0.23
CA ALA A 26 -54.86 10.63 1.35
C ALA A 26 -53.50 11.32 1.55
N LYS A 27 -52.82 11.67 0.46
CA LYS A 27 -51.58 12.45 0.48
C LYS A 27 -51.82 13.86 1.03
N ALA A 28 -52.86 14.56 0.58
CA ALA A 28 -53.20 15.90 1.06
C ALA A 28 -53.59 15.91 2.54
N GLU A 29 -54.35 14.92 3.01
CA GLU A 29 -54.71 14.76 4.42
C GLU A 29 -53.47 14.46 5.29
N ASN A 30 -52.54 13.63 4.80
CA ASN A 30 -51.28 13.35 5.48
C ASN A 30 -50.36 14.58 5.51
N ASP A 31 -50.25 15.32 4.40
CA ASP A 31 -49.49 16.56 4.32
C ASP A 31 -50.08 17.62 5.25
N GLN A 32 -51.40 17.72 5.36
CA GLN A 32 -52.08 18.62 6.31
C GLN A 32 -51.85 18.19 7.77
N ALA A 33 -51.92 16.89 8.08
CA ALA A 33 -51.65 16.36 9.42
C ALA A 33 -50.20 16.61 9.87
N LEU A 34 -49.27 16.68 8.92
CA LEU A 34 -47.85 16.96 9.14
C LEU A 34 -47.49 18.45 9.02
N GLY A 35 -48.45 19.33 8.73
CA GLY A 35 -48.23 20.78 8.60
C GLY A 35 -47.46 21.20 7.32
N LEU A 36 -47.47 20.36 6.28
CA LEU A 36 -46.77 20.53 5.00
C LEU A 36 -47.64 21.16 3.90
N GLY A 37 -48.60 22.03 4.26
CA GLY A 37 -49.57 22.61 3.32
C GLY A 37 -48.98 23.43 2.17
N ASP A 38 -47.73 23.89 2.29
CA ASP A 38 -46.98 24.62 1.25
C ASP A 38 -45.95 23.72 0.51
N GLY A 39 -46.06 22.39 0.65
CA GLY A 39 -45.13 21.40 0.09
C GLY A 39 -43.90 21.13 0.98
N PRO A 40 -43.06 20.15 0.63
CA PRO A 40 -41.91 19.75 1.44
C PRO A 40 -40.87 20.87 1.49
N GLN A 41 -40.85 21.62 2.59
CA GLN A 41 -39.77 22.55 2.93
C GLN A 41 -38.54 21.75 3.37
N GLY A 42 -37.86 21.10 2.41
CA GLY A 42 -36.52 20.56 2.62
C GLY A 42 -35.50 21.67 2.90
N PRO A 43 -34.30 21.36 3.41
CA PRO A 43 -33.29 22.39 3.69
C PRO A 43 -33.02 23.22 2.42
N PRO A 44 -32.78 24.54 2.56
CA PRO A 44 -32.84 25.50 1.45
C PRO A 44 -32.01 25.06 0.25
N VAL A 45 -32.60 25.17 -0.96
CA VAL A 45 -32.05 24.75 -2.27
C VAL A 45 -30.59 25.17 -2.50
N ALA A 46 -30.15 26.27 -1.86
CA ALA A 46 -28.76 26.71 -1.83
C ALA A 46 -27.80 25.68 -1.22
N ARG A 47 -28.15 25.08 -0.08
CA ARG A 47 -27.32 24.08 0.63
C ARG A 47 -27.16 22.80 -0.18
N ALA A 48 -28.20 22.37 -0.88
CA ALA A 48 -28.13 21.22 -1.78
C ALA A 48 -27.27 21.50 -3.03
N ARG A 49 -27.29 22.74 -3.54
CA ARG A 49 -26.46 23.17 -4.67
C ARG A 49 -24.98 23.28 -4.29
N GLU A 50 -24.70 23.82 -3.10
CA GLU A 50 -23.36 23.84 -2.50
C GLU A 50 -22.82 22.43 -2.26
N GLN A 51 -23.65 21.51 -1.73
CA GLN A 51 -23.26 20.11 -1.54
C GLN A 51 -22.95 19.41 -2.87
N ARG A 52 -23.72 19.65 -3.94
CA ARG A 52 -23.40 19.13 -5.28
C ARG A 52 -22.10 19.70 -5.83
N GLN A 53 -21.88 21.01 -5.74
CA GLN A 53 -20.62 21.63 -6.19
C GLN A 53 -19.42 21.12 -5.39
N GLN A 54 -19.58 20.91 -4.08
CA GLN A 54 -18.56 20.26 -3.26
C GLN A 54 -18.31 18.82 -3.73
N MET A 55 -19.35 18.01 -3.96
CA MET A 55 -19.21 16.64 -4.47
C MET A 55 -18.53 16.59 -5.84
N ASP A 56 -18.87 17.49 -6.75
CA ASP A 56 -18.24 17.60 -8.07
C ASP A 56 -16.76 17.97 -7.94
N GLY A 57 -16.41 18.91 -7.06
CA GLY A 57 -15.02 19.25 -6.75
C GLY A 57 -14.22 18.10 -6.12
N HIS A 58 -14.84 17.29 -5.26
CA HIS A 58 -14.22 16.07 -4.72
C HIS A 58 -14.04 15.01 -5.81
N SER A 59 -14.98 14.90 -6.75
CA SER A 59 -14.90 14.02 -7.91
C SER A 59 -13.77 14.42 -8.87
N ASP A 60 -13.60 15.72 -9.11
CA ASP A 60 -12.50 16.26 -9.90
C ASP A 60 -11.14 16.03 -9.24
N GLY A 61 -11.04 16.27 -7.93
CA GLY A 61 -9.82 15.97 -7.16
C GLY A 61 -9.46 14.49 -7.22
N ARG A 62 -10.45 13.59 -7.12
CA ARG A 62 -10.23 12.14 -7.28
C ARG A 62 -9.79 11.77 -8.69
N ARG A 63 -10.39 12.36 -9.73
CA ARG A 63 -9.99 12.14 -11.13
C ARG A 63 -8.57 12.62 -11.40
N GLN A 64 -8.20 13.80 -10.90
CA GLN A 64 -6.84 14.34 -11.01
C GLN A 64 -5.82 13.48 -10.25
N PHE A 65 -6.18 12.98 -9.06
CA PHE A 65 -5.34 12.05 -8.31
C PHE A 65 -5.11 10.74 -9.06
N ILE A 66 -6.18 10.14 -9.61
CA ILE A 66 -6.08 8.92 -10.42
C ILE A 66 -5.19 9.17 -11.64
N ALA A 67 -5.43 10.25 -12.38
CA ALA A 67 -4.62 10.62 -13.54
C ALA A 67 -3.13 10.85 -13.18
N ALA A 68 -2.86 11.45 -12.02
CA ALA A 68 -1.49 11.66 -11.53
C ALA A 68 -0.81 10.36 -11.09
N GLN A 69 -1.56 9.36 -10.61
CA GLN A 69 -1.04 8.03 -10.30
C GLN A 69 -0.82 7.23 -11.58
N GLU A 70 -1.75 7.26 -12.53
CA GLU A 70 -1.61 6.64 -13.86
C GLU A 70 -0.41 7.24 -14.63
N ALA A 71 -0.14 8.55 -14.49
CA ALA A 71 1.03 9.16 -15.12
C ALA A 71 2.38 8.64 -14.60
N LYS A 72 2.41 8.05 -13.41
CA LYS A 72 3.62 7.47 -12.78
C LYS A 72 3.85 6.01 -13.16
N GLU A 73 2.90 5.38 -13.85
CA GLU A 73 2.98 3.99 -14.26
C GLU A 73 2.83 3.86 -15.78
N LEU A 74 3.80 3.21 -16.42
CA LEU A 74 3.70 2.80 -17.81
C LEU A 74 3.14 1.37 -17.84
N VAL A 75 1.87 1.23 -18.22
CA VAL A 75 1.25 -0.09 -18.43
C VAL A 75 1.39 -0.49 -19.90
N ILE A 76 2.04 -1.64 -20.12
CA ILE A 76 2.24 -2.23 -21.44
C ILE A 76 1.34 -3.46 -21.53
N THR A 77 0.38 -3.38 -22.45
CA THR A 77 -0.50 -4.50 -22.83
C THR A 77 -0.20 -4.84 -24.28
N HIS A 78 0.68 -5.80 -24.51
CA HIS A 78 1.03 -6.21 -25.88
C HIS A 78 -0.09 -7.03 -26.54
N ALA A 79 -0.33 -6.79 -27.83
CA ALA A 79 -1.21 -7.56 -28.69
C ALA A 79 -0.42 -8.13 -29.88
N GLU A 80 -0.80 -9.32 -30.34
CA GLU A 80 -0.13 -10.12 -31.39
C GLU A 80 0.40 -9.27 -32.57
N GLY A 81 1.67 -9.43 -32.93
CA GLY A 81 2.26 -8.88 -34.17
C GLY A 81 3.34 -7.80 -34.03
N ALA A 82 3.82 -7.47 -32.82
CA ALA A 82 5.01 -6.63 -32.67
C ALA A 82 6.28 -7.40 -33.04
N GLN A 83 7.30 -6.68 -33.50
CA GLN A 83 8.58 -7.26 -33.86
C GLN A 83 9.34 -7.64 -32.58
N ASP A 84 9.49 -8.94 -32.34
CA ASP A 84 10.24 -9.51 -31.21
C ASP A 84 11.77 -9.40 -31.48
N PRO A 85 12.59 -8.82 -30.58
CA PRO A 85 12.27 -8.31 -29.24
C PRO A 85 11.64 -6.90 -29.23
N ILE A 86 10.69 -6.71 -28.31
CA ILE A 86 10.06 -5.43 -28.02
C ILE A 86 11.00 -4.61 -27.13
N VAL A 87 11.66 -3.62 -27.73
CA VAL A 87 12.52 -2.69 -27.00
C VAL A 87 11.66 -1.65 -26.28
N ILE A 88 11.87 -1.51 -24.97
CA ILE A 88 11.15 -0.53 -24.14
C ILE A 88 11.62 0.88 -24.50
N ASP A 89 10.67 1.74 -24.85
CA ASP A 89 10.91 3.15 -25.13
C ASP A 89 11.40 3.87 -23.85
N ALA A 90 12.64 4.35 -23.91
CA ALA A 90 13.28 5.00 -22.78
C ALA A 90 12.60 6.31 -22.37
N GLU A 91 12.05 7.09 -23.31
CA GLU A 91 11.36 8.34 -22.98
C GLU A 91 10.05 8.08 -22.24
N GLN A 92 9.32 7.02 -22.65
CA GLN A 92 8.05 6.67 -22.04
C GLN A 92 8.19 6.05 -20.65
N ALA A 93 9.24 5.23 -20.45
CA ALA A 93 9.47 4.42 -19.26
C ALA A 93 10.31 5.12 -18.17
N ARG A 94 11.05 6.18 -18.51
CA ARG A 94 11.98 6.85 -17.60
C ARG A 94 11.31 7.30 -16.31
N GLU A 95 11.89 6.89 -15.18
CA GLU A 95 11.45 7.19 -13.81
C GLU A 95 10.01 6.74 -13.46
N LYS A 96 9.39 5.89 -14.28
CA LYS A 96 8.05 5.34 -14.02
C LYS A 96 8.12 3.90 -13.54
N ALA A 97 7.07 3.47 -12.84
CA ALA A 97 6.81 2.05 -12.66
C ALA A 97 6.40 1.46 -14.01
N VAL A 98 7.03 0.37 -14.46
CA VAL A 98 6.67 -0.31 -15.70
C VAL A 98 5.92 -1.59 -15.36
N ARG A 99 4.73 -1.76 -15.93
CA ARG A 99 3.90 -2.95 -15.74
C ARG A 99 3.63 -3.62 -17.07
N LEU A 100 4.14 -4.83 -17.24
CA LEU A 100 3.73 -5.73 -18.32
C LEU A 100 2.47 -6.45 -17.85
N ARG A 101 1.34 -6.23 -18.52
CA ARG A 101 0.04 -6.81 -18.12
C ARG A 101 -0.56 -7.62 -19.26
N GLY A 102 -0.80 -8.90 -19.00
CA GLY A 102 -1.45 -9.80 -19.97
C GLY A 102 -0.62 -10.08 -21.23
N CYS A 103 0.69 -9.80 -21.18
CA CYS A 103 1.59 -9.98 -22.31
C CYS A 103 1.89 -11.46 -22.53
N GLN A 104 1.92 -11.89 -23.80
CA GLN A 104 2.12 -13.29 -24.16
C GLN A 104 3.13 -13.42 -25.31
N ASP A 105 3.90 -14.51 -25.31
CA ASP A 105 4.77 -14.95 -26.40
C ASP A 105 5.71 -13.84 -26.94
N ALA A 106 6.38 -13.12 -26.05
CA ALA A 106 7.19 -11.96 -26.41
C ALA A 106 8.44 -11.80 -25.54
N THR A 107 9.49 -11.25 -26.13
CA THR A 107 10.69 -10.78 -25.43
C THR A 107 10.63 -9.27 -25.25
N TYR A 108 10.79 -8.78 -24.02
CA TYR A 108 10.95 -7.38 -23.70
C TYR A 108 12.40 -7.06 -23.40
N GLU A 109 12.94 -6.04 -24.07
CA GLU A 109 14.30 -5.58 -23.89
C GLU A 109 14.31 -4.20 -23.24
N PHE A 110 14.81 -4.14 -22.01
CA PHE A 110 15.05 -2.89 -21.30
C PHE A 110 16.50 -2.47 -21.52
N PRO A 111 16.76 -1.44 -22.34
CA PRO A 111 18.10 -1.08 -22.75
C PRO A 111 18.96 -0.57 -21.59
N ALA A 112 20.28 -0.77 -21.70
CA ALA A 112 21.25 -0.20 -20.77
C ALA A 112 21.15 1.33 -20.73
N GLY A 113 21.32 1.91 -19.54
CA GLY A 113 21.22 3.37 -19.30
C GLY A 113 19.80 3.89 -19.08
N LEU A 114 18.76 3.10 -19.34
CA LEU A 114 17.40 3.41 -18.88
C LEU A 114 17.33 3.27 -17.35
N VAL A 115 16.55 4.13 -16.72
CA VAL A 115 16.22 4.04 -15.29
C VAL A 115 14.70 4.01 -15.14
N VAL A 116 14.18 2.90 -14.62
CA VAL A 116 12.77 2.72 -14.27
C VAL A 116 12.61 2.70 -12.75
N LEU A 117 11.42 3.04 -12.24
CA LEU A 117 11.18 3.06 -10.80
C LEU A 117 11.04 1.63 -10.23
N LYS A 118 10.14 0.85 -10.84
CA LYS A 118 9.76 -0.53 -10.46
C LYS A 118 9.40 -1.32 -11.71
N LEU A 119 9.50 -2.65 -11.66
CA LEU A 119 9.03 -3.54 -12.72
C LEU A 119 8.01 -4.55 -12.18
N PHE A 120 6.87 -4.64 -12.87
CA PHE A 120 5.78 -5.57 -12.57
C PHE A 120 5.46 -6.42 -13.80
N LEU A 121 5.31 -7.72 -13.59
CA LEU A 121 4.74 -8.65 -14.55
C LEU A 121 3.45 -9.21 -13.94
N GLU A 122 2.34 -8.98 -14.63
CA GLU A 122 1.02 -9.38 -14.14
C GLU A 122 0.29 -10.17 -15.22
N ARG A 123 -0.03 -11.43 -14.91
CA ARG A 123 -0.75 -12.34 -15.83
C ARG A 123 -0.06 -12.50 -17.19
N CYS A 124 1.27 -12.49 -17.20
CA CYS A 124 2.06 -12.71 -18.41
C CYS A 124 2.29 -14.22 -18.65
N ARG A 125 2.38 -14.63 -19.93
CA ARG A 125 2.63 -16.02 -20.30
C ARG A 125 3.73 -16.16 -21.36
N ASN A 126 4.70 -17.05 -21.18
CA ASN A 126 5.77 -17.27 -22.15
C ASN A 126 6.48 -15.95 -22.52
N VAL A 127 6.87 -15.19 -21.49
CA VAL A 127 7.48 -13.87 -21.63
C VAL A 127 8.93 -13.90 -21.15
N THR A 128 9.83 -13.41 -21.99
CA THR A 128 11.23 -13.19 -21.61
C THR A 128 11.47 -11.69 -21.37
N VAL A 129 12.10 -11.33 -20.26
CA VAL A 129 12.52 -9.96 -19.96
C VAL A 129 14.03 -9.90 -19.87
N ARG A 130 14.66 -9.12 -20.76
CA ARG A 130 16.08 -8.77 -20.69
C ARG A 130 16.21 -7.41 -20.01
N LEU A 131 16.65 -7.43 -18.76
CA LEU A 131 16.72 -6.26 -17.90
C LEU A 131 18.15 -5.70 -17.87
N GLY A 132 18.50 -4.92 -18.89
CA GLY A 132 19.75 -4.15 -18.95
C GLY A 132 19.71 -2.80 -18.23
N CYS A 133 18.50 -2.34 -17.87
CA CYS A 133 18.27 -1.04 -17.23
C CYS A 133 18.41 -1.09 -15.70
N THR A 134 18.62 0.07 -15.07
CA THR A 134 18.55 0.19 -13.61
C THR A 134 17.11 0.29 -13.14
N VAL A 135 16.70 -0.62 -12.25
CA VAL A 135 15.46 -0.46 -11.48
C VAL A 135 15.80 0.29 -10.19
N LYS A 136 15.32 1.53 -10.04
CA LYS A 136 15.74 2.45 -8.98
C LYS A 136 15.47 1.92 -7.57
N THR A 137 14.36 1.19 -7.38
CA THR A 137 14.06 0.54 -6.09
C THR A 137 14.55 -0.90 -6.04
N SER A 138 15.29 -1.37 -7.05
CA SER A 138 15.77 -2.74 -7.21
C SER A 138 14.70 -3.81 -6.95
N PHE A 139 13.46 -3.50 -7.38
CA PHE A 139 12.25 -4.27 -7.09
C PHE A 139 11.63 -4.83 -8.36
N LEU A 140 11.38 -6.13 -8.35
CA LEU A 140 10.68 -6.87 -9.40
C LEU A 140 9.52 -7.64 -8.77
N GLU A 141 8.34 -7.59 -9.37
CA GLU A 141 7.21 -8.40 -8.97
C GLU A 141 6.66 -9.20 -10.16
N CYS A 142 6.46 -10.49 -9.97
CA CYS A 142 5.78 -11.40 -10.88
C CYS A 142 4.53 -11.95 -10.19
N ASN A 143 3.35 -11.69 -10.74
CA ASN A 143 2.09 -12.12 -10.15
C ASN A 143 1.19 -12.81 -11.18
N HIS A 144 0.68 -14.00 -10.85
CA HIS A 144 -0.17 -14.81 -11.72
C HIS A 144 0.42 -15.08 -13.12
N CYS A 145 1.74 -15.18 -13.22
CA CYS A 145 2.43 -15.42 -14.48
C CYS A 145 2.74 -16.91 -14.69
N SER A 146 3.00 -17.29 -15.94
CA SER A 146 3.39 -18.64 -16.36
C SER A 146 4.50 -18.59 -17.40
N ASP A 147 5.55 -19.40 -17.26
CA ASP A 147 6.65 -19.49 -18.22
C ASP A 147 7.33 -18.13 -18.45
N ILE A 148 7.87 -17.58 -17.37
CA ILE A 148 8.58 -16.30 -17.36
C ILE A 148 10.07 -16.55 -17.26
N GLU A 149 10.85 -15.86 -18.07
CA GLU A 149 12.31 -15.79 -17.92
C GLU A 149 12.73 -14.33 -17.74
N VAL A 150 13.31 -13.98 -16.59
CA VAL A 150 13.92 -12.67 -16.36
C VAL A 150 15.43 -12.82 -16.34
N ARG A 151 16.13 -12.04 -17.17
CA ARG A 151 17.60 -11.93 -17.18
C ARG A 151 17.99 -10.56 -16.65
N ALA A 152 18.52 -10.51 -15.43
CA ALA A 152 18.89 -9.30 -14.74
C ALA A 152 20.39 -9.03 -14.88
N GLU A 153 20.75 -7.99 -15.66
CA GLU A 153 22.13 -7.50 -15.76
C GLU A 153 22.50 -6.57 -14.60
N GLN A 154 21.50 -6.05 -13.88
CA GLN A 154 21.64 -5.13 -12.75
C GLN A 154 21.11 -5.75 -11.45
N PRO A 155 21.54 -5.25 -10.27
CA PRO A 155 21.08 -5.76 -8.99
C PRO A 155 19.56 -5.65 -8.78
N LEU A 156 18.94 -6.74 -8.31
CA LEU A 156 17.57 -6.75 -7.80
C LEU A 156 17.61 -7.15 -6.33
N ALA A 157 17.56 -6.16 -5.45
CA ALA A 157 17.57 -6.34 -4.00
C ALA A 157 16.34 -7.09 -3.49
N THR A 158 15.20 -6.93 -4.14
CA THR A 158 13.95 -7.61 -3.77
C THR A 158 13.22 -8.09 -5.00
N VAL A 159 12.95 -9.39 -5.05
CA VAL A 159 12.05 -9.98 -6.05
C VAL A 159 10.87 -10.63 -5.36
N GLN A 160 9.67 -10.37 -5.84
CA GLN A 160 8.45 -10.98 -5.35
C GLN A 160 7.82 -11.84 -6.45
N VAL A 161 7.54 -13.10 -6.17
CA VAL A 161 6.93 -14.04 -7.13
C VAL A 161 5.76 -14.75 -6.47
N ASP A 162 4.55 -14.27 -6.73
CA ASP A 162 3.34 -14.76 -6.08
C ASP A 162 2.35 -15.33 -7.09
N GLU A 163 1.66 -16.39 -6.69
CA GLU A 163 0.55 -17.01 -7.43
C GLU A 163 0.88 -17.42 -8.88
N CYS A 164 2.17 -17.64 -9.18
CA CYS A 164 2.65 -18.14 -10.46
C CYS A 164 2.63 -19.68 -10.47
N ALA A 165 1.42 -20.24 -10.36
CA ALA A 165 1.21 -21.68 -10.10
C ALA A 165 1.20 -22.57 -11.35
N GLU A 166 1.08 -21.97 -12.53
CA GLU A 166 0.79 -22.63 -13.82
C GLU A 166 1.93 -22.46 -14.84
N GLY A 167 3.18 -22.58 -14.42
CA GLY A 167 4.33 -22.53 -15.32
C GLY A 167 5.63 -22.33 -14.56
N ALA A 168 6.75 -22.23 -15.30
CA ALA A 168 8.04 -21.92 -14.70
C ALA A 168 8.24 -20.40 -14.57
N VAL A 169 8.86 -19.95 -13.48
CA VAL A 169 9.44 -18.62 -13.37
C VAL A 169 10.93 -18.81 -13.16
N ARG A 170 11.74 -18.33 -14.10
CA ARG A 170 13.19 -18.36 -14.03
C ARG A 170 13.71 -16.94 -13.87
N ILE A 171 14.54 -16.72 -12.86
CA ILE A 171 15.27 -15.46 -12.67
C ILE A 171 16.75 -15.77 -12.78
N ALA A 172 17.39 -15.25 -13.82
CA ALA A 172 18.82 -15.40 -14.07
C ALA A 172 19.53 -14.08 -13.86
N TYR A 173 20.60 -14.10 -13.08
CA TYR A 173 21.43 -12.94 -12.80
C TYR A 173 22.72 -12.99 -13.62
N ALA A 174 23.20 -11.83 -14.06
CA ALA A 174 24.47 -11.72 -14.78
C ALA A 174 25.69 -11.89 -13.86
N GLU A 175 25.58 -11.42 -12.61
CA GLU A 175 26.64 -11.48 -11.60
C GLU A 175 26.09 -11.97 -10.25
N PRO A 176 26.86 -12.69 -9.42
CA PRO A 176 26.39 -13.18 -8.11
C PRO A 176 26.00 -12.08 -7.13
N GLU A 177 26.67 -10.92 -7.21
CA GLU A 177 26.39 -9.73 -6.39
C GLU A 177 25.07 -9.03 -6.72
N ASN A 178 24.46 -9.35 -7.86
CA ASN A 178 23.17 -8.80 -8.27
C ASN A 178 21.97 -9.48 -7.59
N VAL A 179 22.21 -10.62 -6.93
CA VAL A 179 21.16 -11.46 -6.35
C VAL A 179 20.72 -10.89 -4.99
N GLY A 180 19.46 -10.48 -4.89
CA GLY A 180 18.85 -10.06 -3.64
C GLY A 180 17.97 -11.11 -2.99
N THR A 181 17.11 -10.65 -2.09
CA THR A 181 16.14 -11.48 -1.38
C THR A 181 14.93 -11.74 -2.26
N ILE A 182 14.46 -13.00 -2.29
CA ILE A 182 13.31 -13.40 -3.08
C ILE A 182 12.18 -13.82 -2.15
N TYR A 183 11.06 -13.11 -2.22
CA TYR A 183 9.81 -13.48 -1.56
C TYR A 183 8.94 -14.22 -2.57
N HIS A 184 8.35 -15.33 -2.18
CA HIS A 184 7.47 -16.07 -3.08
C HIS A 184 6.40 -16.85 -2.34
N GLN A 185 5.24 -16.98 -2.98
CA GLN A 185 4.11 -17.75 -2.49
C GLN A 185 3.42 -18.44 -3.65
N ASN A 186 3.07 -19.72 -3.46
CA ASN A 186 2.36 -20.52 -4.46
C ASN A 186 3.01 -20.53 -5.87
N CYS A 187 4.34 -20.53 -5.93
CA CYS A 187 5.10 -20.66 -7.17
C CYS A 187 5.91 -21.96 -7.14
N PRO A 188 5.39 -23.09 -7.67
CA PRO A 188 6.02 -24.40 -7.55
C PRO A 188 7.31 -24.55 -8.38
N VAL A 189 7.46 -23.77 -9.44
CA VAL A 189 8.59 -23.86 -10.36
C VAL A 189 9.28 -22.50 -10.45
N LEU A 190 9.77 -22.01 -9.31
CA LEU A 190 10.63 -20.83 -9.24
C LEU A 190 12.09 -21.26 -9.23
N GLU A 191 12.79 -21.03 -10.33
CA GLU A 191 14.20 -21.34 -10.50
C GLU A 191 15.04 -20.07 -10.51
N VAL A 192 16.13 -20.07 -9.75
CA VAL A 192 17.07 -18.95 -9.67
C VAL A 192 18.42 -19.40 -10.18
N VAL A 193 18.96 -18.65 -11.14
CA VAL A 193 20.25 -18.93 -11.76
C VAL A 193 21.23 -17.85 -11.32
N VAL A 194 22.18 -18.26 -10.49
CA VAL A 194 23.29 -17.44 -10.02
C VAL A 194 24.56 -17.89 -10.76
N PRO A 195 25.34 -16.97 -11.35
CA PRO A 195 26.57 -17.33 -12.04
C PRO A 195 27.52 -18.13 -11.13
N GLY A 196 28.10 -19.19 -11.68
CA GLY A 196 29.00 -20.09 -10.92
C GLY A 196 28.29 -21.16 -10.08
N CYS A 197 26.96 -21.11 -9.96
CA CYS A 197 26.15 -22.11 -9.28
C CYS A 197 25.32 -22.94 -10.29
N GLN A 198 24.89 -24.14 -9.89
CA GLN A 198 23.82 -24.83 -10.61
C GLN A 198 22.49 -24.06 -10.43
N PRO A 199 21.55 -24.12 -11.39
CA PRO A 199 20.22 -23.56 -11.19
C PRO A 199 19.54 -24.13 -9.94
N GLN A 200 18.92 -23.26 -9.15
CA GLN A 200 18.34 -23.62 -7.85
C GLN A 200 16.82 -23.45 -7.89
N LEU A 201 16.11 -24.56 -7.71
CA LEU A 201 14.65 -24.57 -7.55
C LEU A 201 14.29 -24.20 -6.11
N VAL A 202 13.75 -23.00 -5.93
CA VAL A 202 13.44 -22.43 -4.60
C VAL A 202 11.93 -22.40 -4.34
N GLY A 203 11.12 -22.45 -5.41
CA GLY A 203 9.68 -22.37 -5.36
C GLY A 203 8.98 -23.57 -4.69
N ARG A 204 7.82 -23.32 -4.10
CA ARG A 204 6.93 -24.36 -3.57
C ARG A 204 5.47 -24.05 -3.88
N ARG A 205 4.67 -25.11 -4.02
CA ARG A 205 3.21 -25.01 -4.09
C ARG A 205 2.63 -24.79 -2.69
N GLY A 206 1.60 -23.94 -2.58
CA GLY A 206 0.85 -23.79 -1.35
C GLY A 206 0.78 -22.35 -0.83
N GLY A 207 0.17 -22.21 0.35
CA GLY A 207 -0.18 -20.91 0.93
C GLY A 207 0.84 -20.18 1.82
N PRO A 208 1.90 -20.78 2.41
CA PRO A 208 2.83 -19.98 3.18
C PRO A 208 3.67 -19.08 2.27
N GLN A 209 3.85 -17.83 2.66
CA GLN A 209 4.81 -16.95 2.03
C GLN A 209 6.21 -17.40 2.44
N LEU A 210 7.12 -17.53 1.47
CA LEU A 210 8.49 -17.96 1.65
C LEU A 210 9.44 -16.80 1.38
N VAL A 211 10.61 -16.85 2.01
CA VAL A 211 11.73 -15.98 1.73
C VAL A 211 12.94 -16.85 1.38
N THR A 212 13.61 -16.50 0.30
CA THR A 212 14.84 -17.14 -0.13
C THR A 212 15.97 -16.10 -0.15
N SER A 213 17.03 -16.39 0.59
CA SER A 213 18.27 -15.63 0.61
C SER A 213 19.43 -16.46 0.08
N PHE A 214 20.50 -15.81 -0.36
CA PHE A 214 21.65 -16.48 -0.96
C PHE A 214 22.89 -16.29 -0.10
N SER A 215 23.67 -17.35 0.08
CA SER A 215 24.98 -17.28 0.75
C SER A 215 26.00 -16.56 -0.14
N ALA A 216 27.17 -16.23 0.41
CA ALA A 216 28.28 -15.68 -0.39
C ALA A 216 28.74 -16.62 -1.52
N GLY A 217 28.49 -17.93 -1.38
CA GLY A 217 28.74 -18.92 -2.43
C GLY A 217 27.59 -19.09 -3.44
N GLY A 218 26.55 -18.26 -3.35
CA GLY A 218 25.38 -18.29 -4.23
C GLY A 218 24.38 -19.41 -3.91
N GLU A 219 24.52 -20.13 -2.80
CA GLU A 219 23.57 -21.18 -2.39
C GLU A 219 22.31 -20.59 -1.75
N ALA A 220 21.15 -21.09 -2.15
CA ALA A 220 19.84 -20.62 -1.72
C ALA A 220 19.41 -21.29 -0.41
N ALA A 221 19.00 -20.48 0.56
CA ALA A 221 18.33 -20.91 1.78
C ALA A 221 16.90 -20.37 1.78
N THR A 222 15.90 -21.24 1.92
CA THR A 222 14.46 -20.87 1.86
C THR A 222 13.77 -21.18 3.18
N GLU A 223 13.10 -20.17 3.73
CA GLU A 223 12.39 -20.23 5.02
C GLU A 223 10.95 -19.70 4.87
N GLU A 224 10.05 -20.13 5.76
CA GLU A 224 8.70 -19.57 5.82
C GLU A 224 8.71 -18.19 6.49
N VAL A 225 8.04 -17.24 5.86
CA VAL A 225 7.81 -15.90 6.41
C VAL A 225 6.69 -16.01 7.44
N VAL A 226 7.06 -16.16 8.71
CA VAL A 226 6.12 -16.11 9.82
C VAL A 226 5.77 -14.65 10.10
N ARG A 227 4.60 -14.20 9.64
CA ARG A 227 4.06 -12.88 10.03
C ARG A 227 3.69 -12.91 11.51
N GLY A 228 4.53 -12.31 12.35
CA GLY A 228 4.16 -11.92 13.71
C GLY A 228 4.91 -12.56 14.89
N GLU A 229 5.90 -13.45 14.71
CA GLU A 229 6.51 -14.16 15.85
C GLU A 229 8.04 -14.17 15.94
N LYS A 230 8.76 -13.34 15.18
CA LYS A 230 10.20 -13.14 15.44
C LYS A 230 10.57 -11.67 15.35
N GLU A 231 11.22 -11.17 16.40
CA GLU A 231 11.92 -9.90 16.41
C GLU A 231 12.84 -9.83 15.18
N PHE A 232 12.85 -8.69 14.51
CA PHE A 232 13.86 -8.38 13.50
C PHE A 232 15.26 -8.51 14.17
N PRO A 233 16.22 -9.23 13.60
CA PRO A 233 17.57 -9.26 14.15
C PRO A 233 18.18 -7.85 14.02
N VAL A 234 18.37 -7.16 15.15
CA VAL A 234 19.01 -5.82 15.23
C VAL A 234 20.54 -5.93 15.21
N GLN A 235 21.09 -6.89 14.47
CA GLN A 235 22.54 -7.09 14.35
C GLN A 235 22.92 -7.45 12.90
N LEU A 236 22.69 -6.50 11.99
CA LEU A 236 23.51 -6.39 10.78
C LEU A 236 24.71 -5.49 11.10
N GLY A 237 25.88 -6.09 11.30
CA GLY A 237 27.14 -5.34 11.38
C GLY A 237 27.99 -5.57 12.64
N GLN A 238 28.32 -6.82 12.97
CA GLN A 238 29.55 -7.10 13.74
C GLN A 238 30.27 -8.30 13.12
N THR A 239 31.11 -8.06 12.11
CA THR A 239 32.20 -8.97 11.80
C THR A 239 33.47 -8.46 12.44
N ARG A 240 34.00 -9.26 13.38
CA ARG A 240 35.39 -9.14 13.80
C ARG A 240 36.29 -9.57 12.64
N GLY A 241 37.22 -8.70 12.28
CA GLY A 241 38.50 -9.11 11.71
C GLY A 241 38.67 -8.88 10.22
N GLY A 242 38.92 -7.60 9.87
CA GLY A 242 40.04 -7.16 9.02
C GLY A 242 40.10 -7.66 7.57
N MET A 243 39.92 -6.73 6.62
CA MET A 243 40.85 -6.47 5.50
C MET A 243 40.46 -5.18 4.76
N VAL A 244 41.47 -4.32 4.61
CA VAL A 244 41.74 -3.23 3.65
C VAL A 244 40.60 -2.71 2.76
N GLU A 245 40.24 -1.44 2.95
CA GLU A 245 39.30 -0.65 2.13
C GLU A 245 39.97 -0.10 0.84
N PRO A 246 39.27 -0.09 -0.32
CA PRO A 246 39.53 0.86 -1.38
C PRO A 246 38.85 2.21 -1.07
N GLU A 247 39.48 3.33 -1.43
CA GLU A 247 39.04 4.70 -1.13
C GLU A 247 37.60 4.98 -1.58
N VAL A 248 36.67 5.04 -0.62
CA VAL A 248 35.33 5.63 -0.78
C VAL A 248 35.39 7.06 -0.27
N GLU A 249 34.81 7.98 -1.06
CA GLU A 249 34.64 9.38 -0.70
C GLU A 249 34.09 9.55 0.73
N LYS A 250 34.61 10.55 1.44
CA LYS A 250 34.34 10.80 2.86
C LYS A 250 32.85 10.66 3.20
N PRO A 251 32.48 9.97 4.29
CA PRO A 251 31.11 9.92 4.76
C PRO A 251 30.57 11.35 4.96
N PRO A 252 29.32 11.62 4.55
CA PRO A 252 28.72 12.94 4.73
C PRO A 252 28.79 13.31 6.21
N SER A 253 29.05 14.59 6.48
CA SER A 253 29.02 15.10 7.84
C SER A 253 27.66 14.77 8.48
N SER A 254 27.62 14.53 9.80
CA SER A 254 26.38 14.17 10.52
C SER A 254 25.23 15.15 10.27
N GLU A 255 25.55 16.40 9.91
CA GLU A 255 24.60 17.45 9.56
C GLU A 255 24.01 17.28 8.14
N GLU A 256 24.82 16.88 7.14
CA GLU A 256 24.35 16.57 5.78
C GLU A 256 23.49 15.30 5.74
N ALA A 257 23.88 14.27 6.50
CA ALA A 257 23.08 13.05 6.64
C ALA A 257 21.71 13.38 7.26
N ARG A 258 21.69 14.22 8.31
CA ARG A 258 20.45 14.65 8.95
C ARG A 258 19.59 15.51 8.02
N ALA A 259 20.19 16.39 7.22
CA ALA A 259 19.45 17.18 6.22
C ALA A 259 18.78 16.29 5.17
N ARG A 260 19.49 15.27 4.67
CA ARG A 260 18.94 14.29 3.73
C ARG A 260 17.81 13.45 4.35
N ALA A 261 17.94 13.09 5.63
CA ALA A 261 16.87 12.40 6.36
C ALA A 261 15.61 13.27 6.53
N GLU A 262 15.78 14.56 6.82
CA GLU A 262 14.68 15.52 6.89
C GLU A 262 14.00 15.73 5.53
N GLU A 263 14.77 15.76 4.44
CA GLU A 263 14.23 15.82 3.08
C GLU A 263 13.33 14.61 2.80
N ARG A 264 13.83 13.39 3.08
CA ARG A 264 13.01 12.17 2.96
C ARG A 264 11.77 12.20 3.85
N ARG A 265 11.89 12.71 5.07
CA ARG A 265 10.73 12.90 5.95
C ARG A 265 9.74 13.90 5.35
N SER A 266 10.20 14.94 4.68
CA SER A 266 9.34 15.91 4.00
C SER A 266 8.58 15.27 2.83
N GLU A 267 9.26 14.49 1.98
CA GLU A 267 8.62 13.71 0.91
C GLU A 267 7.56 12.75 1.49
N GLY A 268 7.85 12.11 2.61
CA GLY A 268 6.89 11.30 3.35
C GLY A 268 5.67 12.09 3.84
N ASN A 269 5.86 13.34 4.30
CA ASN A 269 4.74 14.21 4.69
C ASN A 269 3.87 14.57 3.50
N ASP A 270 4.46 14.83 2.34
CA ASP A 270 3.72 15.20 1.14
C ASP A 270 2.94 14.02 0.58
N ALA A 271 3.53 12.81 0.56
CA ALA A 271 2.80 11.59 0.25
C ALA A 271 1.67 11.31 1.26
N PHE A 272 1.90 11.59 2.55
CA PHE A 272 0.88 11.45 3.59
C PHE A 272 -0.29 12.41 3.39
N LYS A 273 -0.04 13.67 3.02
CA LYS A 273 -1.09 14.65 2.67
C LYS A 273 -1.86 14.21 1.43
N ALA A 274 -1.20 13.56 0.47
CA ALA A 274 -1.82 12.96 -0.69
C ALA A 274 -2.59 11.66 -0.38
N SER A 275 -2.68 11.26 0.90
CA SER A 275 -3.30 9.99 1.35
C SER A 275 -2.63 8.72 0.82
N ASP A 276 -1.40 8.83 0.29
CA ASP A 276 -0.59 7.68 -0.12
C ASP A 276 0.23 7.19 1.08
N PHE A 277 -0.44 6.47 1.99
CA PHE A 277 0.15 6.03 3.26
C PHE A 277 1.23 4.96 3.08
N LEU A 278 1.18 4.18 2.01
CA LEU A 278 2.20 3.16 1.71
C LEU A 278 3.50 3.84 1.23
N GLN A 279 3.41 4.77 0.28
CA GLN A 279 4.57 5.50 -0.19
C GLN A 279 5.13 6.43 0.89
N ALA A 280 4.28 7.04 1.72
CA ALA A 280 4.71 7.81 2.88
C ALA A 280 5.54 6.96 3.85
N ALA A 281 5.11 5.73 4.14
CA ALA A 281 5.85 4.81 5.01
C ALA A 281 7.23 4.43 4.42
N VAL A 282 7.35 4.31 3.10
CA VAL A 282 8.64 4.09 2.41
C VAL A 282 9.57 5.28 2.65
N TYR A 283 9.12 6.51 2.38
CA TYR A 283 9.94 7.70 2.58
C TYR A 283 10.36 7.90 4.04
N TYR A 284 9.47 7.64 5.01
CA TYR A 284 9.86 7.68 6.43
C TYR A 284 10.86 6.57 6.80
N THR A 285 10.77 5.40 6.17
CA THR A 285 11.74 4.31 6.37
C THR A 285 13.11 4.71 5.83
N GLU A 286 13.16 5.33 4.66
CA GLU A 286 14.41 5.89 4.13
C GLU A 286 14.97 6.97 5.05
N ALA A 287 14.14 7.89 5.56
CA ALA A 287 14.57 8.91 6.53
C ALA A 287 15.19 8.30 7.80
N ILE A 288 14.53 7.28 8.36
CA ILE A 288 15.01 6.55 9.55
C ILE A 288 16.32 5.82 9.26
N SER A 289 16.47 5.21 8.09
CA SER A 289 17.69 4.50 7.71
C SER A 289 18.92 5.42 7.58
N ILE A 290 18.69 6.70 7.25
CA ILE A 290 19.73 7.72 7.18
C ILE A 290 20.02 8.28 8.59
N CYS A 291 18.98 8.48 9.40
CA CYS A 291 19.08 9.13 10.70
C CYS A 291 18.08 8.48 11.68
N GLU A 292 18.56 7.53 12.49
CA GLU A 292 17.71 6.75 13.39
C GLU A 292 17.12 7.57 14.56
N ASP A 293 17.77 8.67 14.93
CA ASP A 293 17.34 9.57 16.02
C ASP A 293 16.28 10.59 15.58
N LEU A 294 15.75 10.47 14.36
CA LEU A 294 14.69 11.33 13.83
C LEU A 294 13.30 10.91 14.33
N ASN A 295 12.99 11.25 15.59
CA ASN A 295 11.71 10.92 16.27
C ASN A 295 10.45 11.25 15.45
N LEU A 296 10.46 12.37 14.70
CA LEU A 296 9.34 12.78 13.85
C LEU A 296 9.01 11.77 12.75
N ALA A 297 10.04 11.14 12.15
CA ALA A 297 9.85 10.14 11.10
C ALA A 297 9.22 8.86 11.68
N TRP A 298 9.66 8.42 12.87
CA TRP A 298 9.04 7.30 13.59
C TRP A 298 7.56 7.53 13.89
N ALA A 299 7.21 8.71 14.44
CA ALA A 299 5.81 9.03 14.73
C ALA A 299 4.92 9.12 13.47
N ASN A 300 5.47 9.62 12.37
CA ASN A 300 4.73 9.75 11.11
C ASN A 300 4.58 8.40 10.41
N ARG A 301 5.60 7.52 10.46
CA ARG A 301 5.49 6.15 9.97
C ARG A 301 4.50 5.32 10.79
N ALA A 302 4.48 5.49 12.11
CA ALA A 302 3.44 4.90 12.97
C ALA A 302 2.03 5.35 12.55
N ALA A 303 1.86 6.63 12.17
CA ALA A 303 0.60 7.13 11.65
C ALA A 303 0.17 6.44 10.34
N CYS A 304 1.13 6.17 9.44
CA CYS A 304 0.90 5.43 8.20
C CYS A 304 0.45 4.00 8.51
N PHE A 305 1.16 3.32 9.42
CA PHE A 305 0.81 1.95 9.81
C PHE A 305 -0.59 1.86 10.42
N LEU A 306 -0.99 2.82 11.27
CA LEU A 306 -2.38 2.91 11.76
C LEU A 306 -3.40 3.08 10.63
N LYS A 307 -3.10 3.92 9.63
CA LYS A 307 -4.00 4.15 8.49
C LYS A 307 -4.10 2.95 7.55
N THR A 308 -3.06 2.13 7.48
CA THR A 308 -3.01 0.90 6.67
C THR A 308 -3.43 -0.36 7.44
N GLY A 309 -3.87 -0.24 8.69
CA GLY A 309 -4.34 -1.39 9.48
C GLY A 309 -3.23 -2.31 9.99
N GLN A 310 -2.02 -1.78 10.25
CA GLN A 310 -0.87 -2.51 10.80
C GLN A 310 -0.50 -2.02 12.22
N PRO A 311 -1.37 -2.24 13.23
CA PRO A 311 -1.23 -1.61 14.54
C PRO A 311 -0.03 -2.11 15.36
N GLU A 312 0.48 -3.33 15.12
CA GLU A 312 1.69 -3.87 15.76
C GLU A 312 2.93 -3.08 15.34
N LYS A 313 3.08 -2.82 14.03
CA LYS A 313 4.17 -1.99 13.51
C LYS A 313 4.07 -0.55 13.99
N ALA A 314 2.84 -0.02 14.04
CA ALA A 314 2.60 1.30 14.60
C ALA A 314 3.00 1.39 16.08
N LEU A 315 2.77 0.34 16.87
CA LEU A 315 3.16 0.29 18.27
C LEU A 315 4.67 0.28 18.44
N ALA A 316 5.39 -0.51 17.64
CA ALA A 316 6.86 -0.54 17.64
C ALA A 316 7.44 0.85 17.32
N ASP A 317 6.98 1.47 16.23
CA ASP A 317 7.44 2.79 15.81
C ASP A 317 7.09 3.89 16.82
N ALA A 318 5.88 3.88 17.36
CA ALA A 318 5.46 4.85 18.37
C ALA A 318 6.23 4.67 19.68
N THR A 319 6.56 3.43 20.06
CA THR A 319 7.38 3.15 21.24
C THR A 319 8.79 3.69 21.04
N ARG A 320 9.42 3.42 19.89
CA ARG A 320 10.73 3.97 19.54
C ARG A 320 10.73 5.50 19.54
N CYS A 321 9.67 6.11 19.01
CA CYS A 321 9.50 7.56 19.06
C CYS A 321 9.45 8.09 20.51
N THR A 322 8.73 7.41 21.41
CA THR A 322 8.65 7.84 22.82
C THR A 322 9.95 7.64 23.59
N GLU A 323 10.78 6.67 23.20
CA GLU A 323 12.12 6.48 23.76
C GLU A 323 13.09 7.59 23.30
N LEU A 324 13.04 7.95 22.01
CA LEU A 324 13.89 9.00 21.43
C LEU A 324 13.48 10.40 21.89
N ALA A 325 12.17 10.65 21.99
CA ALA A 325 11.62 11.95 22.37
C ALA A 325 10.47 11.79 23.38
N PRO A 326 10.78 11.60 24.67
CA PRO A 326 9.78 11.43 25.72
C PRO A 326 8.83 12.62 25.87
N GLU A 327 9.27 13.83 25.49
CA GLU A 327 8.46 15.05 25.57
C GLU A 327 7.58 15.29 24.33
N TYR A 328 7.59 14.37 23.36
CA TYR A 328 6.81 14.52 22.13
C TYR A 328 5.41 13.92 22.27
N ALA A 329 4.42 14.77 22.57
CA ALA A 329 3.02 14.40 22.81
C ALA A 329 2.41 13.51 21.71
N LYS A 330 2.71 13.81 20.43
CA LYS A 330 2.19 13.04 19.30
C LYS A 330 2.72 11.61 19.28
N GLY A 331 3.96 11.35 19.72
CA GLY A 331 4.50 9.99 19.83
C GLY A 331 3.69 9.15 20.81
N TRP A 332 3.41 9.70 22.00
CA TRP A 332 2.55 9.09 23.01
C TRP A 332 1.11 8.88 22.52
N PHE A 333 0.55 9.86 21.80
CA PHE A 333 -0.78 9.72 21.21
C PHE A 333 -0.84 8.60 20.15
N ARG A 334 0.19 8.47 19.30
CA ARG A 334 0.29 7.35 18.34
C ARG A 334 0.41 6.00 19.04
N LYS A 335 1.17 5.93 20.14
CA LYS A 335 1.32 4.73 20.98
C LYS A 335 -0.02 4.30 21.57
N GLY A 336 -0.77 5.24 22.14
CA GLY A 336 -2.12 4.97 22.64
C GLY A 336 -3.07 4.50 21.55
N MET A 337 -3.03 5.10 20.36
CA MET A 337 -3.86 4.69 19.22
C MET A 337 -3.51 3.29 18.70
N ALA A 338 -2.22 2.94 18.66
CA ALA A 338 -1.78 1.60 18.30
C ALA A 338 -2.24 0.54 19.31
N LEU A 339 -2.09 0.82 20.61
CA LEU A 339 -2.59 -0.05 21.67
C LEU A 339 -4.11 -0.20 21.63
N HIS A 340 -4.83 0.88 21.34
CA HIS A 340 -6.29 0.85 21.17
C HIS A 340 -6.70 0.00 19.96
N ALA A 341 -5.98 0.10 18.84
CA ALA A 341 -6.24 -0.72 17.65
C ALA A 341 -5.92 -2.21 17.87
N LEU A 342 -4.99 -2.52 18.77
CA LEU A 342 -4.69 -3.89 19.24
C LEU A 342 -5.63 -4.38 20.35
N GLU A 343 -6.68 -3.62 20.68
CA GLU A 343 -7.60 -3.90 21.79
C GLU A 343 -6.93 -3.97 23.19
N ARG A 344 -5.70 -3.45 23.32
CA ARG A 344 -4.95 -3.35 24.58
C ARG A 344 -5.32 -2.07 25.32
N PHE A 345 -6.61 -1.90 25.60
CA PHE A 345 -7.19 -0.65 26.12
C PHE A 345 -6.58 -0.20 27.45
N GLY A 346 -6.29 -1.13 28.35
CA GLY A 346 -5.66 -0.83 29.65
C GLY A 346 -4.27 -0.20 29.50
N ALA A 347 -3.50 -0.64 28.51
CA ALA A 347 -2.20 -0.06 28.19
C ALA A 347 -2.29 1.24 27.36
N ALA A 348 -3.38 1.42 26.60
CA ALA A 348 -3.61 2.64 25.82
C ALA A 348 -3.86 3.87 26.70
N ILE A 349 -4.59 3.71 27.81
CA ILE A 349 -4.93 4.79 28.75
C ILE A 349 -3.68 5.54 29.26
N PRO A 350 -2.66 4.89 29.85
CA PRO A 350 -1.48 5.61 30.34
C PRO A 350 -0.70 6.30 29.22
N ALA A 351 -0.67 5.75 28.00
CA ALA A 351 -0.04 6.42 26.86
C ALA A 351 -0.79 7.69 26.45
N PHE A 352 -2.14 7.68 26.47
CA PHE A 352 -2.92 8.89 26.23
C PHE A 352 -2.83 9.90 27.36
N CYS A 353 -2.76 9.47 28.62
CA CYS A 353 -2.55 10.37 29.76
C CYS A 353 -1.19 11.07 29.68
N GLU A 354 -0.14 10.39 29.19
CA GLU A 354 1.16 11.03 28.97
C GLU A 354 1.09 12.05 27.82
N ALA A 355 0.36 11.74 26.74
CA ALA A 355 0.08 12.71 25.68
C ALA A 355 -0.71 13.94 26.19
N GLU A 356 -1.69 13.73 27.09
CA GLU A 356 -2.49 14.80 27.72
C GLU A 356 -1.63 15.67 28.63
N ARG A 357 -0.72 15.06 29.41
CA ARG A 357 0.23 15.77 30.26
C ARG A 357 1.12 16.71 29.45
N LEU A 358 1.56 16.28 28.27
CA LEU A 358 2.42 17.05 27.38
C LEU A 358 1.65 18.10 26.55
N GLU A 359 0.41 17.80 26.15
CA GLU A 359 -0.42 18.69 25.32
C GLU A 359 -1.88 18.79 25.86
N PRO A 360 -2.10 19.45 27.02
CA PRO A 360 -3.40 19.45 27.71
C PRO A 360 -4.50 20.23 26.99
N LYS A 361 -4.13 21.03 25.97
CA LYS A 361 -5.08 21.81 25.17
C LYS A 361 -5.59 21.05 23.94
N ASN A 362 -5.08 19.85 23.67
CA ASN A 362 -5.49 19.07 22.51
C ASN A 362 -6.85 18.40 22.77
N PRO A 363 -7.93 18.77 22.07
CA PRO A 363 -9.26 18.25 22.35
C PRO A 363 -9.43 16.78 21.99
N GLN A 364 -8.54 16.21 21.16
CA GLN A 364 -8.65 14.81 20.71
C GLN A 364 -8.21 13.82 21.80
N ILE A 365 -7.33 14.25 22.71
CA ILE A 365 -6.72 13.36 23.71
C ILE A 365 -7.74 12.94 24.78
N PRO A 366 -8.53 13.85 25.38
CA PRO A 366 -9.56 13.47 26.36
C PRO A 366 -10.60 12.49 25.79
N ASP A 367 -10.97 12.64 24.52
CA ASP A 367 -11.91 11.75 23.85
C ASP A 367 -11.31 10.37 23.60
N ALA A 368 -10.03 10.30 23.21
CA ALA A 368 -9.30 9.04 23.10
C ALA A 368 -9.16 8.31 24.46
N ILE A 369 -8.92 9.05 25.54
CA ILE A 369 -8.91 8.50 26.92
C ILE A 369 -10.27 7.91 27.29
N LYS A 370 -11.36 8.68 27.09
CA LYS A 370 -12.72 8.23 27.39
C LYS A 370 -13.08 6.98 26.59
N MET A 371 -12.73 6.95 25.30
CA MET A 371 -12.98 5.80 24.44
C MET A 371 -12.22 4.56 24.93
N ALA A 372 -10.93 4.69 25.24
CA ALA A 372 -10.13 3.59 25.79
C ALA A 372 -10.68 3.10 27.14
N GLN A 373 -11.10 4.00 28.03
CA GLN A 373 -11.72 3.64 29.32
C GLN A 373 -13.05 2.90 29.15
N MET A 374 -13.90 3.36 28.22
CA MET A 374 -15.17 2.69 27.89
C MET A 374 -14.90 1.28 27.37
N MET A 375 -14.00 1.15 26.38
CA MET A 375 -13.67 -0.14 25.78
C MET A 375 -13.03 -1.12 26.78
N CYS A 376 -12.18 -0.63 27.67
CA CYS A 376 -11.57 -1.42 28.75
C CYS A 376 -12.63 -1.96 29.73
N ARG A 377 -13.70 -1.21 30.01
CA ARG A 377 -14.80 -1.65 30.87
C ARG A 377 -15.70 -2.66 30.18
N THR A 378 -15.92 -2.53 28.88
CA THR A 378 -16.83 -3.40 28.11
C THR A 378 -16.18 -4.71 27.68
N LYS A 379 -14.90 -4.69 27.29
CA LYS A 379 -14.17 -5.86 26.77
C LYS A 379 -13.20 -6.49 27.79
N GLY A 380 -13.00 -5.86 28.95
CA GLY A 380 -11.95 -6.24 29.90
C GLY A 380 -10.57 -5.71 29.50
N PRO A 381 -9.57 -5.75 30.39
CA PRO A 381 -8.20 -5.45 30.04
C PRO A 381 -7.69 -6.58 29.14
N GLY A 382 -7.62 -6.37 27.83
CA GLY A 382 -7.04 -7.35 26.90
C GLY A 382 -5.70 -7.85 27.44
N GLU A 383 -5.60 -9.15 27.70
CA GLU A 383 -4.40 -9.77 28.28
C GLU A 383 -3.21 -9.54 27.34
N SER A 384 -2.04 -9.22 27.92
CA SER A 384 -0.81 -9.21 27.13
C SER A 384 -0.40 -10.65 26.86
N PRO A 385 0.11 -10.99 25.65
CA PRO A 385 0.73 -12.29 25.43
C PRO A 385 1.87 -12.48 26.43
N ALA A 386 1.90 -13.66 27.06
CA ALA A 386 2.90 -14.06 28.05
C ALA A 386 4.29 -14.27 27.45
#